data_AF-U1PQ62-F1
#
_entry.id   AF-U1PQ62-F1
#
_cell.length_a   1.000
_cell.length_b   1.000
_cell.length_c   1.000
_cell.angle_alpha   90.00
_cell.angle_beta   90.00
_cell.angle_gamma   90.00
#
_symmetry.space_group_name_H-M   'P 1'
#
loop_
_entity.id
_entity.type
_entity.pdbx_description
1 polymer ?
#
loop_
_entity_poly.entity_id
_entity_poly.type
_entity_poly.pdbx_seq_one_letter_code
_entity_poly.pdbx_strand_id
1 'polypeptide(L)'
;MIDAAKNTVGVETTAWGGGDTPPPVAEVLADLDTGPDDPELSVAGSATALGFPPVHLVAIPVDRDGQTSFGSGSDVLELGAEPYLIRVDANVRVFVRLDGPATLRRDGSDGVRVEFPGRTPVSMGFESRVGVSDERVTVTRTPEGVATALSALAVGPDTTSPDRTWPTLREQPPYVEFGETTHVPRSIREQRPDTGIELVVPPDLTYLTTGASLAHYLGATVQTVPDAEPHLDVAGRVVPLGEGRSYQEETAALLRRTFYLDCLARTAGPHGGDLSVSVVADELGLDTQALYEAPLAERVDRYLDLPYDAVADAFPEWHLTMHVAPTYETVRTLPYLIGNVPHLFSPESEPLSKKEWLRLTVTDGYDVDREHVWHADHGFDGVFGGGGTGRTGHGVGVGRHRQTSRHRRTTRGWTTPTRHCVSPGRSPTSTW
;
A
#
# COMPACT_ATOMS: atom_id res chain seq x y z
N MET A 1 18.14 -1.91 -14.23
CA MET A 1 18.78 -1.33 -13.03
C MET A 1 17.66 -1.13 -12.04
N ILE A 2 17.46 -2.07 -11.12
CA ILE A 2 16.44 -1.96 -10.08
C ILE A 2 16.84 -0.77 -9.22
N ASP A 3 15.95 0.19 -9.06
CA ASP A 3 16.19 1.41 -8.32
C ASP A 3 16.61 1.04 -6.88
N ALA A 4 17.89 1.24 -6.56
CA ALA A 4 18.48 0.95 -5.26
C ALA A 4 17.85 1.80 -4.13
N ALA A 5 17.05 2.82 -4.48
CA ALA A 5 16.38 3.69 -3.53
C ALA A 5 15.21 3.01 -2.77
N LYS A 6 14.66 1.87 -3.25
CA LYS A 6 13.47 1.26 -2.65
C LYS A 6 13.70 0.01 -1.79
N ASN A 7 14.94 -0.51 -1.73
CA ASN A 7 15.28 -1.73 -0.96
C ASN A 7 16.41 -1.49 0.05
N THR A 8 16.65 -0.22 0.41
CA THR A 8 17.71 0.15 1.35
C THR A 8 17.11 0.85 2.57
N VAL A 9 17.71 0.61 3.73
CA VAL A 9 17.49 1.40 4.94
C VAL A 9 18.85 1.91 5.41
N GLY A 10 18.93 3.22 5.65
CA GLY A 10 20.07 3.82 6.34
C GLY A 10 19.79 3.87 7.83
N VAL A 11 20.67 3.27 8.64
CA VAL A 11 20.64 3.41 10.10
C VAL A 11 21.84 4.24 10.51
N GLU A 12 21.60 5.49 10.89
CA GLU A 12 22.64 6.35 11.45
C GLU A 12 22.91 5.94 12.89
N THR A 13 24.17 5.94 13.31
CA THR A 13 24.54 5.58 14.68
C THR A 13 25.43 6.66 15.28
N THR A 14 25.20 6.99 16.55
CA THR A 14 26.06 7.90 17.30
C THR A 14 26.85 7.11 18.33
N ALA A 15 28.18 7.27 18.33
CA ALA A 15 29.11 6.59 19.24
C ALA A 15 29.02 5.04 19.19
N TRP A 16 28.78 4.48 18.00
CA TRP A 16 28.76 3.03 17.80
C TRP A 16 30.09 2.39 18.18
N GLY A 17 30.05 1.31 18.94
CA GLY A 17 31.21 0.45 19.12
C GLY A 17 30.82 -0.94 19.61
N GLY A 18 31.64 -1.94 19.27
CA GLY A 18 31.47 -3.31 19.75
C GLY A 18 32.01 -3.52 21.17
N GLY A 19 31.83 -4.74 21.69
CA GLY A 19 32.42 -5.20 22.96
C GLY A 19 31.44 -5.38 24.12
N ASP A 20 30.23 -4.86 23.99
CA ASP A 20 29.12 -5.18 24.90
C ASP A 20 28.31 -6.36 24.33
N THR A 21 27.71 -7.18 25.19
CA THR A 21 26.83 -8.29 24.80
C THR A 21 25.38 -7.85 24.96
N PRO A 22 24.77 -7.24 23.94
CA PRO A 22 23.37 -6.84 24.01
C PRO A 22 22.45 -8.06 24.04
N PRO A 23 21.22 -7.92 24.57
CA PRO A 23 20.20 -8.96 24.42
C PRO A 23 19.99 -9.27 22.93
N PRO A 24 19.97 -10.55 22.52
CA PRO A 24 19.80 -10.92 21.12
C PRO A 24 18.37 -10.63 20.66
N VAL A 25 18.24 -9.93 19.53
CA VAL A 25 16.94 -9.59 18.95
C VAL A 25 16.14 -10.83 18.55
N ALA A 26 16.82 -11.90 18.09
CA ALA A 26 16.18 -13.14 17.66
C ALA A 26 15.38 -13.84 18.77
N GLU A 27 15.87 -13.81 20.02
CA GLU A 27 15.15 -14.44 21.14
C GLU A 27 13.77 -13.84 21.36
N VAL A 28 13.64 -12.52 21.16
CA VAL A 28 12.37 -11.81 21.40
C VAL A 28 11.45 -11.82 20.19
N LEU A 29 11.98 -11.93 18.97
CA LEU A 29 11.15 -11.96 17.77
C LEU A 29 10.25 -13.20 17.72
N ALA A 30 10.82 -14.37 18.06
CA ALA A 30 10.08 -15.62 18.14
C ALA A 30 8.97 -15.59 19.22
N ASP A 31 9.23 -14.92 20.35
CA ASP A 31 8.29 -14.87 21.48
C ASP A 31 7.12 -13.89 21.25
N LEU A 32 7.37 -12.80 20.52
CA LEU A 32 6.38 -11.73 20.35
C LEU A 32 5.49 -11.89 19.11
N ASP A 33 5.78 -12.82 18.20
CA ASP A 33 5.07 -13.00 16.92
C ASP A 33 4.90 -11.67 16.15
N THR A 34 5.94 -10.82 16.22
CA THR A 34 5.91 -9.45 15.65
C THR A 34 6.82 -9.30 14.43
N GLY A 35 7.49 -10.38 14.05
CA GLY A 35 8.51 -10.49 13.02
C GLY A 35 8.87 -11.96 12.74
N PRO A 36 9.96 -12.23 12.02
CA PRO A 36 10.37 -13.59 11.68
C PRO A 36 10.99 -14.30 12.89
N ASP A 37 10.92 -15.63 12.92
CA ASP A 37 11.58 -16.44 13.96
C ASP A 37 13.09 -16.13 14.07
N ASP A 38 13.74 -15.82 12.94
CA ASP A 38 15.14 -15.39 12.87
C ASP A 38 15.30 -14.27 11.82
N PRO A 39 15.87 -13.11 12.17
CA PRO A 39 16.17 -12.07 11.19
C PRO A 39 17.27 -12.49 10.21
N GLU A 40 17.15 -12.07 8.95
CA GLU A 40 18.11 -12.39 7.88
C GLU A 40 19.53 -11.90 8.20
N LEU A 41 19.64 -10.80 8.94
CA LEU A 41 20.90 -10.25 9.43
C LEU A 41 20.71 -9.68 10.83
N SER A 42 21.66 -9.97 11.72
CA SER A 42 21.73 -9.36 13.06
C SER A 42 23.04 -8.61 13.26
N VAL A 43 22.96 -7.41 13.85
CA VAL A 43 24.10 -6.59 14.23
C VAL A 43 23.97 -6.18 15.69
N ALA A 44 25.06 -6.31 16.46
CA ALA A 44 25.10 -6.03 17.89
C ALA A 44 26.19 -5.01 18.22
N GLY A 45 25.92 -4.11 19.15
CA GLY A 45 26.88 -3.12 19.63
C GLY A 45 26.25 -2.15 20.61
N SER A 46 26.91 -1.03 20.87
CA SER A 46 26.39 0.00 21.77
C SER A 46 26.43 1.37 21.12
N ALA A 47 25.37 2.15 21.32
CA ALA A 47 25.22 3.50 20.77
C ALA A 47 24.65 4.45 21.82
N THR A 48 24.77 5.76 21.58
CA THR A 48 24.02 6.79 22.34
C THR A 48 22.78 7.26 21.60
N ALA A 49 22.72 7.04 20.28
CA ALA A 49 21.53 7.27 19.48
C ALA A 49 21.55 6.43 18.19
N LEU A 50 20.36 6.10 17.70
CA LEU A 50 20.11 5.53 16.37
C LEU A 50 19.22 6.49 15.57
N GLY A 51 19.51 6.69 14.29
CA GLY A 51 18.72 7.52 13.38
C GLY A 51 18.16 6.69 12.23
N PHE A 52 16.91 6.95 11.90
CA PHE A 52 16.16 6.29 10.83
C PHE A 52 15.55 7.34 9.89
N PRO A 53 15.31 7.01 8.61
CA PRO A 53 14.56 7.88 7.70
C PRO A 53 13.13 8.15 8.23
N PRO A 54 12.34 9.01 7.58
CA PRO A 54 10.94 9.25 7.97
C PRO A 54 10.09 7.97 7.85
N VAL A 55 10.00 7.22 8.95
CA VAL A 55 9.34 5.91 9.01
C VAL A 55 8.41 5.83 10.22
N HIS A 56 7.54 4.84 10.19
CA HIS A 56 6.71 4.46 11.33
C HIS A 56 7.50 3.53 12.25
N LEU A 57 7.42 3.77 13.56
CA LEU A 57 8.02 2.89 14.57
C LEU A 57 6.95 2.41 15.53
N VAL A 58 7.10 1.19 16.03
CA VAL A 58 6.27 0.61 17.09
C VAL A 58 7.19 0.16 18.21
N ALA A 59 6.96 0.65 19.43
CA ALA A 59 7.65 0.19 20.62
C ALA A 59 6.81 -0.90 21.32
N ILE A 60 7.40 -2.08 21.51
CA ILE A 60 6.75 -3.26 22.09
C ILE A 60 7.52 -3.63 23.35
N PRO A 61 6.92 -3.56 24.55
CA PRO A 61 7.53 -4.08 25.77
C PRO A 61 7.71 -5.60 25.65
N VAL A 62 8.84 -6.13 26.11
CA VAL A 62 9.13 -7.57 26.01
C VAL A 62 8.38 -8.37 27.08
N ASP A 63 8.28 -7.83 28.30
CA ASP A 63 7.79 -8.56 29.47
C ASP A 63 6.28 -8.36 29.73
N ARG A 64 5.56 -7.65 28.85
CA ARG A 64 4.13 -7.40 29.00
C ARG A 64 3.45 -7.13 27.68
N ASP A 65 2.17 -7.45 27.64
CA ASP A 65 1.34 -7.18 26.48
C ASP A 65 1.17 -5.68 26.22
N GLY A 66 1.09 -5.34 24.94
CA GLY A 66 0.81 -4.00 24.45
C GLY A 66 1.87 -3.49 23.49
N GLN A 67 1.54 -2.44 22.76
CA GLN A 67 2.47 -1.76 21.87
C GLN A 67 2.12 -0.29 21.80
N THR A 68 3.12 0.56 21.55
CA THR A 68 2.94 2.00 21.38
C THR A 68 3.46 2.43 20.02
N SER A 69 2.56 2.86 19.14
CA SER A 69 2.92 3.39 17.83
C SER A 69 3.46 4.81 17.94
N PHE A 70 4.63 5.05 17.36
CA PHE A 70 5.24 6.35 17.25
C PHE A 70 4.97 6.94 15.86
N GLY A 71 3.94 7.78 15.78
CA GLY A 71 3.48 8.40 14.52
C GLY A 71 2.09 9.03 14.58
N SER A 72 1.27 8.69 15.57
CA SER A 72 -0.12 9.13 15.74
C SER A 72 -0.28 10.52 16.40
N GLY A 73 0.64 11.46 16.11
CA GLY A 73 0.49 12.87 16.52
C GLY A 73 1.33 13.34 17.72
N SER A 74 2.28 12.52 18.20
CA SER A 74 3.33 12.97 19.13
C SER A 74 4.70 13.00 18.45
N ASP A 75 5.44 14.10 18.63
CA ASP A 75 6.82 14.25 18.15
C ASP A 75 7.84 13.59 19.08
N VAL A 76 7.41 13.18 20.28
CA VAL A 76 8.26 12.56 21.31
C VAL A 76 7.54 11.39 21.98
N LEU A 77 8.24 10.28 22.17
CA LEU A 77 7.80 9.15 22.97
C LEU A 77 8.92 8.73 23.92
N GLU A 78 8.62 8.68 25.22
CA GLU A 78 9.54 8.22 26.25
C GLU A 78 9.25 6.77 26.62
N LEU A 79 10.28 5.93 26.55
CA LEU A 79 10.25 4.53 26.96
C LEU A 79 10.85 4.38 28.36
N GLY A 80 10.25 3.51 29.17
CA GLY A 80 10.66 3.26 30.55
C GLY A 80 11.93 2.40 30.66
N ALA A 81 12.27 1.98 31.87
CA ALA A 81 13.46 1.15 32.12
C ALA A 81 13.28 -0.35 31.80
N GLU A 82 12.10 -0.74 31.33
CA GLU A 82 11.80 -2.12 30.93
C GLU A 82 12.46 -2.46 29.57
N PRO A 83 12.61 -3.75 29.24
CA PRO A 83 13.09 -4.17 27.92
C PRO A 83 12.07 -3.86 26.83
N TYR A 84 12.57 -3.38 25.68
CA TYR A 84 11.74 -3.12 24.50
C TYR A 84 12.32 -3.76 23.24
N LEU A 85 11.40 -4.13 22.35
CA LEU A 85 11.63 -4.32 20.94
C LEU A 85 11.02 -3.12 20.19
N ILE A 86 11.84 -2.35 19.50
CA ILE A 86 11.37 -1.28 18.60
C ILE A 86 11.35 -1.83 17.18
N ARG A 87 10.16 -2.00 16.60
CA ARG A 87 9.99 -2.35 15.20
C ARG A 87 9.96 -1.08 14.35
N VAL A 88 10.80 -1.04 13.33
CA VAL A 88 10.95 0.07 12.37
C VAL A 88 10.46 -0.41 11.01
N ASP A 89 9.33 0.13 10.56
CA ASP A 89 8.70 -0.26 9.30
C ASP A 89 9.28 0.57 8.13
N ALA A 90 10.58 0.39 7.87
CA ALA A 90 11.25 0.94 6.69
C ALA A 90 11.14 -0.03 5.48
N ASN A 91 11.80 0.32 4.37
CA ASN A 91 11.90 -0.52 3.15
C ASN A 91 12.56 -1.89 3.40
N VAL A 92 13.35 -1.99 4.47
CA VAL A 92 13.80 -3.23 5.12
C VAL A 92 13.29 -3.10 6.55
N ARG A 93 12.59 -4.11 7.07
CA ARG A 93 12.11 -4.03 8.45
C ARG A 93 13.31 -4.15 9.37
N VAL A 94 13.41 -3.23 10.33
CA VAL A 94 14.48 -3.24 11.32
C VAL A 94 13.87 -3.45 12.70
N PHE A 95 14.45 -4.34 13.48
CA PHE A 95 14.04 -4.64 14.84
C PHE A 95 15.17 -4.24 15.77
N VAL A 96 14.93 -3.29 16.68
CA VAL A 96 15.94 -2.85 17.64
C VAL A 96 15.57 -3.36 19.02
N ARG A 97 16.38 -4.25 19.57
CA ARG A 97 16.23 -4.75 20.94
C ARG A 97 17.14 -3.96 21.88
N LEU A 98 16.56 -3.44 22.96
CA LEU A 98 17.26 -2.66 23.99
C LEU A 98 16.74 -2.95 25.40
N ASP A 99 17.63 -2.91 26.39
CA ASP A 99 17.24 -2.90 27.81
C ASP A 99 17.36 -1.49 28.38
N GLY A 100 16.25 -0.96 28.88
CA GLY A 100 16.25 0.31 29.58
C GLY A 100 15.65 1.48 28.80
N PRO A 101 15.76 2.69 29.38
CA PRO A 101 15.07 3.88 28.89
C PRO A 101 15.61 4.36 27.55
N ALA A 102 14.70 4.82 26.70
CA ALA A 102 15.01 5.48 25.44
C ALA A 102 13.98 6.57 25.13
N THR A 103 14.36 7.55 24.32
CA THR A 103 13.46 8.59 23.84
C THR A 103 13.42 8.56 22.33
N LEU A 104 12.25 8.33 21.76
CA LEU A 104 12.00 8.46 20.33
C LEU A 104 11.61 9.91 20.05
N ARG A 105 12.30 10.55 19.11
CA ARG A 105 12.05 11.93 18.68
C ARG A 105 11.95 12.02 17.17
N ARG A 106 10.99 12.81 16.69
CA ARG A 106 10.90 13.18 15.27
C ARG A 106 11.71 14.45 15.05
N ASP A 107 12.69 14.40 14.15
CA ASP A 107 13.53 15.55 13.81
C ASP A 107 12.97 16.22 12.54
N GLY A 108 11.84 16.92 12.69
CA GLY A 108 11.16 17.58 11.58
C GLY A 108 10.78 16.63 10.45
N SER A 109 11.14 16.98 9.20
CA SER A 109 10.95 16.15 8.00
C SER A 109 12.05 15.12 7.77
N ASP A 110 13.13 15.15 8.57
CA ASP A 110 14.40 14.53 8.19
C ASP A 110 14.56 13.11 8.73
N GLY A 111 13.76 12.70 9.72
CA GLY A 111 13.73 11.32 10.18
C GLY A 111 13.24 11.14 11.62
N VAL A 112 13.52 9.95 12.15
CA VAL A 112 13.26 9.60 13.56
C VAL A 112 14.57 9.23 14.23
N ARG A 113 14.78 9.74 15.44
CA ARG A 113 15.93 9.41 16.29
C ARG A 113 15.49 8.68 17.55
N VAL A 114 16.17 7.59 17.86
CA VAL A 114 16.07 6.86 19.14
C VAL A 114 17.29 7.25 19.97
N GLU A 115 17.08 7.97 21.06
CA GLU A 115 18.13 8.48 21.93
C GLU A 115 18.17 7.70 23.24
N PHE A 116 19.37 7.39 23.72
CA PHE A 116 19.58 6.70 24.98
C PHE A 116 20.23 7.63 26.01
N PRO A 117 19.96 7.51 27.32
CA PRO A 117 20.58 8.36 28.35
C PRO A 117 22.11 8.25 28.42
N GLY A 118 22.67 7.17 27.89
CA GLY A 118 24.10 6.92 27.79
C GLY A 118 24.38 5.86 26.73
N ARG A 119 25.63 5.40 26.66
CA ARG A 119 26.02 4.34 25.73
C ARG A 119 25.33 3.05 26.13
N THR A 120 24.39 2.61 25.30
CA THR A 120 23.45 1.51 25.60
C THR A 120 23.68 0.36 24.64
N PRO A 121 23.83 -0.88 25.14
CA PRO A 121 23.87 -2.07 24.30
C PRO A 121 22.54 -2.29 23.58
N VAL A 122 22.61 -2.46 22.26
CA VAL A 122 21.47 -2.74 21.40
C VAL A 122 21.82 -3.83 20.39
N SER A 123 20.84 -4.63 20.03
CA SER A 123 20.93 -5.50 18.85
C SER A 123 19.88 -5.11 17.82
N MET A 124 20.24 -5.22 16.55
CA MET A 124 19.42 -4.86 15.41
C MET A 124 19.25 -6.07 14.51
N GLY A 125 18.01 -6.49 14.28
CA GLY A 125 17.64 -7.50 13.28
C GLY A 125 17.13 -6.82 12.02
N PHE A 126 17.45 -7.37 10.85
CA PHE A 126 16.99 -6.88 9.56
C PHE A 126 16.24 -7.99 8.84
N GLU A 127 15.11 -7.61 8.25
CA GLU A 127 14.26 -8.51 7.47
C GLU A 127 13.87 -7.84 6.16
N SER A 128 14.15 -8.51 5.04
CA SER A 128 13.60 -8.14 3.73
C SER A 128 12.07 -8.15 3.78
N ARG A 129 11.44 -7.11 3.21
CA ARG A 129 9.97 -7.07 3.10
C ARG A 129 9.40 -8.05 2.09
N VAL A 130 10.26 -8.72 1.32
CA VAL A 130 9.89 -9.60 0.23
C VAL A 130 10.56 -10.94 0.46
N GLY A 131 9.80 -11.95 0.86
CA GLY A 131 10.19 -13.35 0.70
C GLY A 131 10.39 -13.61 -0.78
N VAL A 132 11.61 -13.95 -1.20
CA VAL A 132 11.90 -14.25 -2.61
C VAL A 132 11.43 -15.68 -2.88
N SER A 133 10.25 -15.83 -3.48
CA SER A 133 9.88 -17.13 -4.07
C SER A 133 10.75 -17.38 -5.31
N ASP A 134 11.61 -18.39 -5.24
CA ASP A 134 12.32 -18.93 -6.41
C ASP A 134 11.46 -19.95 -7.19
N GLU A 135 10.21 -20.15 -6.76
CA GLU A 135 9.32 -21.14 -7.35
C GLU A 135 8.76 -20.66 -8.70
N ARG A 136 8.48 -21.64 -9.58
CA ARG A 136 8.05 -21.38 -10.95
C ARG A 136 6.83 -22.22 -11.29
N VAL A 137 5.86 -21.57 -11.93
CA VAL A 137 4.69 -22.19 -12.52
C VAL A 137 4.88 -22.22 -14.03
N THR A 138 4.93 -23.41 -14.61
CA THR A 138 4.97 -23.57 -16.06
C THR A 138 3.56 -23.81 -16.57
N VAL A 139 3.10 -23.04 -17.55
CA VAL A 139 1.78 -23.18 -18.16
C VAL A 139 1.86 -23.19 -19.68
N THR A 140 0.84 -23.75 -20.32
CA THR A 140 0.68 -23.60 -21.77
C THR A 140 0.48 -22.14 -22.16
N ARG A 141 0.97 -21.75 -23.34
CA ARG A 141 0.78 -20.40 -23.89
C ARG A 141 -0.64 -20.21 -24.48
N THR A 142 -1.65 -20.37 -23.63
CA THR A 142 -3.08 -20.21 -23.95
C THR A 142 -3.78 -19.42 -22.84
N PRO A 143 -4.96 -18.82 -23.07
CA PRO A 143 -5.72 -18.14 -22.03
C PRO A 143 -6.01 -19.02 -20.81
N GLU A 144 -6.34 -20.30 -21.01
CA GLU A 144 -6.59 -21.28 -19.94
C GLU A 144 -5.31 -21.53 -19.12
N GLY A 145 -4.16 -21.60 -19.80
CA GLY A 145 -2.85 -21.70 -19.16
C GLY A 145 -2.55 -20.46 -18.32
N VAL A 146 -2.86 -19.27 -18.83
CA VAL A 146 -2.72 -18.01 -18.07
C VAL A 146 -3.66 -17.99 -16.87
N ALA A 147 -4.91 -18.42 -16.99
CA ALA A 147 -5.84 -18.54 -15.86
C ALA A 147 -5.31 -19.48 -14.77
N THR A 148 -4.70 -20.60 -15.18
CA THR A 148 -4.01 -21.51 -14.25
C THR A 148 -2.83 -20.83 -13.55
N ALA A 149 -2.02 -20.05 -14.28
CA ALA A 149 -0.93 -19.28 -13.69
C ALA A 149 -1.46 -18.27 -12.67
N LEU A 150 -2.46 -17.45 -13.01
CA LEU A 150 -3.04 -16.46 -12.11
C LEU A 150 -3.61 -17.08 -10.83
N SER A 151 -4.25 -18.24 -10.94
CA SER A 151 -4.73 -19.00 -9.77
C SER A 151 -3.59 -19.43 -8.86
N ALA A 152 -2.42 -19.75 -9.41
CA ALA A 152 -1.22 -20.12 -8.66
C ALA A 152 -0.48 -18.89 -8.09
N LEU A 153 -0.62 -17.71 -8.71
CA LEU A 153 -0.08 -16.46 -8.16
C LEU A 153 -0.81 -16.00 -6.88
N ALA A 154 -1.98 -16.56 -6.59
CA ALA A 154 -2.80 -16.24 -5.42
C ALA A 154 -2.22 -16.78 -4.09
N VAL A 155 -1.05 -17.43 -4.12
CA VAL A 155 -0.30 -17.90 -2.93
C VAL A 155 0.42 -16.77 -2.19
N GLY A 156 0.65 -15.61 -2.82
CA GLY A 156 1.49 -14.56 -2.23
C GLY A 156 1.02 -13.98 -0.90
N PRO A 157 -0.28 -13.92 -0.55
CA PRO A 157 -0.67 -13.57 0.81
C PRO A 157 -0.53 -14.75 1.79
N ASP A 158 0.27 -14.58 2.85
CA ASP A 158 0.48 -15.63 3.88
C ASP A 158 -0.75 -15.89 4.76
N THR A 159 -1.78 -15.05 4.60
CA THR A 159 -3.01 -15.11 5.38
C THR A 159 -4.23 -14.71 4.56
N THR A 160 -5.37 -15.29 4.94
CA THR A 160 -6.69 -14.88 4.45
C THR A 160 -7.41 -13.91 5.41
N SER A 161 -6.80 -13.58 6.56
CA SER A 161 -7.30 -12.55 7.48
C SER A 161 -7.12 -11.14 6.87
N PRO A 162 -7.75 -10.10 7.44
CA PRO A 162 -7.49 -8.72 7.02
C PRO A 162 -6.03 -8.27 7.13
N ASP A 163 -5.19 -9.00 7.87
CA ASP A 163 -3.76 -8.70 8.01
C ASP A 163 -3.00 -8.72 6.67
N ARG A 164 -3.52 -9.40 5.65
CA ARG A 164 -2.99 -9.35 4.26
C ARG A 164 -2.86 -7.94 3.66
N THR A 165 -3.49 -6.94 4.28
CA THR A 165 -3.29 -5.52 3.94
C THR A 165 -1.90 -5.00 4.34
N TRP A 166 -1.19 -5.69 5.22
CA TRP A 166 0.23 -5.44 5.47
C TRP A 166 1.08 -5.84 4.28
N PRO A 167 1.96 -4.96 3.78
CA PRO A 167 2.85 -5.32 2.67
C PRO A 167 3.78 -6.48 2.96
N THR A 168 4.09 -6.75 4.23
CA THR A 168 4.97 -7.86 4.63
C THR A 168 4.28 -9.22 4.66
N LEU A 169 2.95 -9.25 4.58
CA LEU A 169 2.17 -10.48 4.46
C LEU A 169 1.71 -10.68 3.01
N ARG A 170 2.37 -10.01 2.06
CA ARG A 170 2.18 -10.14 0.61
C ARG A 170 3.52 -10.49 0.00
N GLU A 171 3.91 -11.74 0.19
CA GLU A 171 5.12 -12.31 -0.39
C GLU A 171 5.10 -12.25 -1.92
N GLN A 172 6.29 -12.37 -2.49
CA GLN A 172 6.48 -12.40 -3.94
C GLN A 172 5.76 -13.63 -4.53
N PRO A 173 4.81 -13.46 -5.45
CA PRO A 173 4.20 -14.56 -6.18
C PRO A 173 5.24 -15.36 -6.99
N PRO A 174 5.00 -16.66 -7.24
CA PRO A 174 5.90 -17.50 -8.03
C PRO A 174 6.03 -16.99 -9.48
N TYR A 175 7.14 -17.31 -10.14
CA TYR A 175 7.37 -16.89 -11.52
C TYR A 175 6.51 -17.66 -12.52
N VAL A 176 6.14 -17.00 -13.62
CA VAL A 176 5.39 -17.65 -14.71
C VAL A 176 6.30 -17.95 -15.90
N GLU A 177 6.28 -19.20 -16.33
CA GLU A 177 6.96 -19.68 -17.53
C GLU A 177 5.97 -20.33 -18.51
N PHE A 178 6.25 -20.22 -19.80
CA PHE A 178 5.47 -20.89 -20.82
C PHE A 178 6.19 -22.14 -21.32
N GLY A 179 5.48 -23.27 -21.36
CA GLY A 179 5.98 -24.56 -21.83
C GLY A 179 4.93 -25.34 -22.60
N GLU A 180 5.29 -26.55 -23.02
CA GLU A 180 4.38 -27.45 -23.76
C GLU A 180 3.29 -28.07 -22.87
N THR A 181 3.56 -28.19 -21.57
CA THR A 181 2.64 -28.77 -20.60
C THR A 181 2.56 -27.89 -19.35
N THR A 182 1.40 -27.90 -18.70
CA THR A 182 1.18 -27.19 -17.45
C THR A 182 1.71 -28.00 -16.27
N HIS A 183 2.58 -27.37 -15.48
CA HIS A 183 3.14 -27.90 -14.24
C HIS A 183 3.09 -26.84 -13.15
N VAL A 184 2.25 -27.09 -12.13
CA VAL A 184 2.22 -26.31 -10.90
C VAL A 184 2.89 -27.15 -9.80
N PRO A 185 4.02 -26.68 -9.21
CA PRO A 185 4.67 -27.33 -8.08
C PRO A 185 3.70 -27.72 -6.96
N ARG A 186 4.03 -28.81 -6.25
CA ARG A 186 3.20 -29.30 -5.14
C ARG A 186 3.13 -28.29 -3.99
N SER A 187 4.25 -27.68 -3.63
CA SER A 187 4.38 -26.60 -2.64
C SER A 187 3.36 -25.48 -2.89
N ILE A 188 3.35 -24.91 -4.09
CA ILE A 188 2.39 -23.87 -4.51
C ILE A 188 0.95 -24.35 -4.38
N ARG A 189 0.65 -25.59 -4.80
CA ARG A 189 -0.72 -26.15 -4.69
C ARG A 189 -1.18 -26.34 -3.24
N GLU A 190 -0.26 -26.66 -2.34
CA GLU A 190 -0.55 -26.90 -0.91
C GLU A 190 -0.64 -25.59 -0.12
N GLN A 191 0.13 -24.57 -0.50
CA GLN A 191 0.08 -23.24 0.13
C GLN A 191 -1.11 -22.41 -0.31
N ARG A 192 -1.66 -22.69 -1.51
CA ARG A 192 -2.79 -21.93 -2.05
C ARG A 192 -4.00 -22.02 -1.11
N PRO A 193 -4.53 -20.87 -0.65
CA PRO A 193 -5.71 -20.87 0.20
C PRO A 193 -6.94 -21.34 -0.58
N ASP A 194 -7.75 -22.21 0.03
CA ASP A 194 -9.07 -22.53 -0.47
C ASP A 194 -10.07 -21.47 0.00
N THR A 195 -10.16 -20.39 -0.78
CA THR A 195 -11.00 -19.23 -0.45
C THR A 195 -12.45 -19.41 -0.88
N GLY A 196 -12.73 -20.37 -1.78
CA GLY A 196 -14.03 -20.52 -2.44
C GLY A 196 -14.41 -19.34 -3.34
N ILE A 197 -13.49 -18.44 -3.66
CA ILE A 197 -13.71 -17.29 -4.55
C ILE A 197 -13.25 -17.67 -5.96
N GLU A 198 -14.09 -17.44 -6.96
CA GLU A 198 -13.75 -17.68 -8.36
C GLU A 198 -13.94 -16.43 -9.23
N LEU A 199 -12.96 -16.11 -10.05
CA LEU A 199 -13.05 -15.09 -11.10
C LEU A 199 -13.25 -15.81 -12.43
N VAL A 200 -14.44 -15.67 -13.01
CA VAL A 200 -14.81 -16.28 -14.29
C VAL A 200 -14.79 -15.22 -15.37
N VAL A 201 -14.02 -15.46 -16.42
CA VAL A 201 -13.81 -14.51 -17.53
C VAL A 201 -13.83 -15.24 -18.87
N PRO A 202 -14.05 -14.54 -20.01
CA PRO A 202 -13.79 -15.13 -21.32
C PRO A 202 -12.30 -15.48 -21.52
N PRO A 203 -11.95 -16.40 -22.44
CA PRO A 203 -10.57 -16.78 -22.74
C PRO A 203 -9.82 -15.69 -23.51
N ASP A 204 -9.62 -14.54 -22.87
CA ASP A 204 -9.05 -13.33 -23.45
C ASP A 204 -8.04 -12.70 -22.48
N LEU A 205 -6.86 -12.34 -23.01
CA LEU A 205 -5.75 -11.86 -22.20
C LEU A 205 -6.03 -10.50 -21.54
N THR A 206 -6.87 -9.65 -22.11
CA THR A 206 -7.26 -8.37 -21.51
C THR A 206 -7.98 -8.61 -20.19
N TYR A 207 -8.94 -9.52 -20.14
CA TYR A 207 -9.66 -9.84 -18.91
C TYR A 207 -8.75 -10.47 -17.85
N LEU A 208 -7.86 -11.37 -18.29
CA LEU A 208 -6.91 -12.05 -17.42
C LEU A 208 -5.87 -11.08 -16.83
N THR A 209 -5.26 -10.21 -17.64
CA THR A 209 -4.23 -9.28 -17.13
C THR A 209 -4.82 -8.19 -16.25
N THR A 210 -5.98 -7.64 -16.62
CA THR A 210 -6.61 -6.55 -15.85
C THR A 210 -7.31 -7.05 -14.57
N GLY A 211 -7.75 -8.31 -14.53
CA GLY A 211 -8.27 -8.96 -13.33
C GLY A 211 -7.21 -9.54 -12.39
N ALA A 212 -5.92 -9.56 -12.78
CA ALA A 212 -4.87 -10.28 -12.07
C ALA A 212 -4.66 -9.81 -10.63
N SER A 213 -4.67 -8.49 -10.37
CA SER A 213 -4.48 -7.95 -9.01
C SER A 213 -5.63 -8.30 -8.08
N LEU A 214 -6.88 -8.26 -8.59
CA LEU A 214 -8.06 -8.66 -7.82
C LEU A 214 -7.99 -10.14 -7.47
N ALA A 215 -7.71 -11.00 -8.47
CA ALA A 215 -7.59 -12.44 -8.27
C ALA A 215 -6.50 -12.80 -7.26
N HIS A 216 -5.33 -12.16 -7.38
CA HIS A 216 -4.22 -12.33 -6.45
C HIS A 216 -4.59 -11.94 -5.02
N TYR A 217 -5.17 -10.74 -4.83
CA TYR A 217 -5.52 -10.24 -3.50
C TYR A 217 -6.61 -11.08 -2.82
N LEU A 218 -7.58 -11.57 -3.60
CA LEU A 218 -8.67 -12.41 -3.10
C LEU A 218 -8.31 -13.89 -2.96
N GLY A 219 -7.11 -14.32 -3.36
CA GLY A 219 -6.79 -15.75 -3.39
C GLY A 219 -7.71 -16.53 -4.34
N ALA A 220 -8.21 -15.91 -5.41
CA ALA A 220 -9.29 -16.45 -6.24
C ALA A 220 -8.79 -17.53 -7.22
N THR A 221 -9.63 -18.53 -7.49
CA THR A 221 -9.48 -19.38 -8.68
C THR A 221 -9.83 -18.55 -9.91
N VAL A 222 -8.98 -18.53 -10.93
CA VAL A 222 -9.31 -17.89 -12.22
C VAL A 222 -9.71 -18.96 -13.21
N GLN A 223 -10.88 -18.81 -13.83
CA GLN A 223 -11.40 -19.72 -14.84
C GLN A 223 -11.74 -18.96 -16.12
N THR A 224 -11.45 -19.61 -17.26
CA THR A 224 -11.83 -19.10 -18.57
C THR A 224 -12.97 -19.92 -19.14
N VAL A 225 -14.09 -19.26 -19.47
CA VAL A 225 -15.28 -19.89 -20.04
C VAL A 225 -15.64 -19.15 -21.34
N PRO A 226 -15.76 -19.84 -22.49
CA PRO A 226 -16.19 -19.21 -23.74
C PRO A 226 -17.53 -18.49 -23.58
N ASP A 227 -17.63 -17.29 -24.15
CA ASP A 227 -18.83 -16.44 -24.13
C ASP A 227 -19.36 -16.09 -22.71
N ALA A 228 -18.51 -16.19 -21.68
CA ALA A 228 -18.89 -15.81 -20.33
C ALA A 228 -19.01 -14.29 -20.16
N GLU A 229 -20.08 -13.86 -19.50
CA GLU A 229 -20.15 -12.54 -18.89
C GLU A 229 -19.18 -12.53 -17.69
N PRO A 230 -18.19 -11.62 -17.64
CA PRO A 230 -17.21 -11.60 -16.55
C PRO A 230 -17.87 -11.39 -15.19
N HIS A 231 -17.56 -12.26 -14.22
CA HIS A 231 -18.11 -12.18 -12.88
C HIS A 231 -17.17 -12.75 -11.82
N LEU A 232 -17.42 -12.37 -10.58
CA LEU A 232 -16.83 -12.96 -9.39
C LEU A 232 -17.88 -13.81 -8.66
N ASP A 233 -17.59 -15.09 -8.46
CA ASP A 233 -18.34 -15.95 -7.56
C ASP A 233 -17.72 -15.87 -6.16
N VAL A 234 -18.52 -15.45 -5.18
CA VAL A 234 -18.08 -15.24 -3.80
C VAL A 234 -19.19 -15.60 -2.82
N ALA A 235 -18.93 -16.55 -1.92
CA ALA A 235 -19.91 -17.03 -0.93
C ALA A 235 -21.28 -17.43 -1.53
N GLY A 236 -21.30 -17.94 -2.77
CA GLY A 236 -22.52 -18.30 -3.49
C GLY A 236 -23.26 -17.12 -4.15
N ARG A 237 -22.73 -15.89 -4.05
CA ARG A 237 -23.18 -14.71 -4.79
C ARG A 237 -22.38 -14.56 -6.08
N VAL A 238 -23.10 -14.37 -7.19
CA VAL A 238 -22.52 -13.99 -8.48
C VAL A 238 -22.48 -12.47 -8.56
N VAL A 239 -21.30 -11.88 -8.74
CA VAL A 239 -21.10 -10.43 -8.86
C VAL A 239 -20.69 -10.12 -10.30
N PRO A 240 -21.56 -9.51 -11.12
CA PRO A 240 -21.21 -9.13 -12.48
C PRO A 240 -20.15 -8.02 -12.45
N LEU A 241 -19.12 -8.17 -13.27
CA LEU A 241 -18.04 -7.17 -13.40
C LEU A 241 -18.21 -6.32 -14.67
N GLY A 242 -19.18 -6.64 -15.52
CA GLY A 242 -19.37 -5.98 -16.81
C GLY A 242 -18.31 -6.39 -17.83
N GLU A 243 -18.25 -5.67 -18.95
CA GLU A 243 -17.41 -6.00 -20.10
C GLU A 243 -16.48 -4.84 -20.49
N GLY A 244 -15.39 -5.16 -21.20
CA GLY A 244 -14.48 -4.17 -21.78
C GLY A 244 -13.91 -3.20 -20.74
N ARG A 245 -14.27 -1.91 -20.85
CA ARG A 245 -13.80 -0.87 -19.93
C ARG A 245 -14.46 -0.95 -18.56
N SER A 246 -15.75 -1.31 -18.50
CA SER A 246 -16.45 -1.48 -17.23
C SER A 246 -15.86 -2.60 -16.39
N TYR A 247 -15.47 -3.73 -16.99
CA TYR A 247 -14.72 -4.79 -16.32
C TYR A 247 -13.47 -4.28 -15.58
N GLN A 248 -12.67 -3.45 -16.25
CA GLN A 248 -11.42 -2.93 -15.67
C GLN A 248 -11.70 -1.95 -14.53
N GLU A 249 -12.77 -1.16 -14.63
CA GLU A 249 -13.19 -0.21 -13.59
C GLU A 249 -13.78 -0.95 -12.38
N GLU A 250 -14.62 -1.96 -12.60
CA GLU A 250 -15.23 -2.77 -11.53
C GLU A 250 -14.21 -3.64 -10.80
N THR A 251 -13.25 -4.26 -11.50
CA THR A 251 -12.18 -5.03 -10.82
C THR A 251 -11.30 -4.14 -9.95
N ALA A 252 -10.94 -2.95 -10.44
CA ALA A 252 -10.21 -1.94 -9.68
C ALA A 252 -11.03 -1.43 -8.48
N ALA A 253 -12.30 -1.10 -8.68
CA ALA A 253 -13.19 -0.63 -7.63
C ALA A 253 -13.37 -1.67 -6.52
N LEU A 254 -13.58 -2.94 -6.88
CA LEU A 254 -13.76 -4.04 -5.93
C LEU A 254 -12.48 -4.36 -5.16
N LEU A 255 -11.32 -4.35 -5.83
CA LEU A 255 -10.02 -4.50 -5.17
C LEU A 255 -9.81 -3.39 -4.14
N ARG A 256 -10.01 -2.14 -4.54
CA ARG A 256 -9.86 -0.98 -3.66
C ARG A 256 -10.80 -1.03 -2.46
N ARG A 257 -12.09 -1.29 -2.69
CA ARG A 257 -13.11 -1.44 -1.65
C ARG A 257 -12.71 -2.51 -0.64
N THR A 258 -12.38 -3.70 -1.13
CA THR A 258 -12.02 -4.83 -0.26
C THR A 258 -10.76 -4.51 0.55
N PHE A 259 -9.74 -3.93 -0.08
CA PHE A 259 -8.49 -3.59 0.60
C PHE A 259 -8.69 -2.57 1.72
N TYR A 260 -9.44 -1.49 1.48
CA TYR A 260 -9.68 -0.48 2.49
C TYR A 260 -10.58 -0.95 3.63
N LEU A 261 -11.60 -1.75 3.33
CA LEU A 261 -12.44 -2.33 4.37
C LEU A 261 -11.68 -3.38 5.19
N ASP A 262 -10.76 -4.14 4.59
CA ASP A 262 -9.83 -4.99 5.35
C ASP A 262 -8.90 -4.16 6.24
N CYS A 263 -8.42 -2.99 5.79
CA CYS A 263 -7.64 -2.11 6.66
C CYS A 263 -8.43 -1.68 7.91
N LEU A 264 -9.74 -1.40 7.77
CA LEU A 264 -10.61 -1.11 8.90
C LEU A 264 -10.83 -2.35 9.78
N ALA A 265 -11.16 -3.50 9.20
CA ALA A 265 -11.37 -4.75 9.95
C ALA A 265 -10.10 -5.16 10.72
N ARG A 266 -8.92 -4.96 10.14
CA ARG A 266 -7.62 -5.23 10.74
C ARG A 266 -7.37 -4.46 12.05
N THR A 267 -8.05 -3.33 12.28
CA THR A 267 -7.90 -2.58 13.55
C THR A 267 -8.34 -3.40 14.78
N ALA A 268 -9.18 -4.42 14.59
CA ALA A 268 -9.60 -5.34 15.64
C ALA A 268 -8.61 -6.52 15.88
N GLY A 269 -7.62 -6.69 15.02
CA GLY A 269 -6.61 -7.75 15.13
C GLY A 269 -5.56 -7.50 16.22
N PRO A 270 -4.72 -8.50 16.53
CA PRO A 270 -3.71 -8.43 17.60
C PRO A 270 -2.67 -7.33 17.38
N HIS A 271 -2.44 -6.94 16.13
CA HIS A 271 -1.53 -5.84 15.76
C HIS A 271 -2.28 -4.62 15.23
N GLY A 272 -3.54 -4.44 15.63
CA GLY A 272 -4.37 -3.29 15.30
C GLY A 272 -3.69 -1.97 15.69
N GLY A 273 -3.79 -0.98 14.81
CA GLY A 273 -3.30 0.38 15.04
C GLY A 273 -4.40 1.39 14.74
N ASP A 274 -4.25 2.61 15.25
CA ASP A 274 -5.19 3.69 14.98
C ASP A 274 -5.02 4.21 13.53
N LEU A 275 -6.13 4.23 12.78
CA LEU A 275 -6.18 4.72 11.41
C LEU A 275 -6.91 6.06 11.40
N SER A 276 -6.43 7.02 10.62
CA SER A 276 -7.09 8.32 10.46
C SER A 276 -8.53 8.22 9.91
N VAL A 277 -8.87 7.09 9.32
CA VAL A 277 -10.19 6.78 8.73
C VAL A 277 -11.04 5.85 9.62
N SER A 278 -10.62 5.59 10.86
CA SER A 278 -11.32 4.67 11.77
C SER A 278 -12.79 5.03 12.00
N VAL A 279 -13.13 6.34 12.00
CA VAL A 279 -14.51 6.85 12.12
C VAL A 279 -15.44 6.33 11.02
N VAL A 280 -14.91 5.98 9.84
CA VAL A 280 -15.70 5.44 8.72
C VAL A 280 -16.29 4.07 9.08
N ALA A 281 -15.63 3.30 9.95
CA ALA A 281 -16.16 2.02 10.40
C ALA A 281 -17.50 2.20 11.12
N ASP A 282 -17.62 3.21 11.98
CA ASP A 282 -18.86 3.52 12.69
C ASP A 282 -19.95 4.05 11.74
N GLU A 283 -19.58 4.90 10.77
CA GLU A 283 -20.52 5.44 9.76
C GLU A 283 -21.13 4.33 8.89
N LEU A 284 -20.32 3.31 8.56
CA LEU A 284 -20.76 2.11 7.84
C LEU A 284 -21.42 1.07 8.74
N GLY A 285 -21.40 1.25 10.07
CA GLY A 285 -21.91 0.28 11.03
C GLY A 285 -21.15 -1.05 11.02
N LEU A 286 -19.83 -1.01 10.79
CA LEU A 286 -18.98 -2.19 10.72
C LEU A 286 -18.78 -2.81 12.11
N ASP A 287 -19.04 -4.10 12.21
CA ASP A 287 -18.50 -4.92 13.28
C ASP A 287 -17.10 -5.40 12.88
N THR A 288 -16.09 -4.60 13.21
CA THR A 288 -14.69 -4.88 12.82
C THR A 288 -14.17 -6.18 13.41
N GLN A 289 -14.62 -6.58 14.61
CA GLN A 289 -14.26 -7.86 15.21
C GLN A 289 -14.85 -9.03 14.41
N ALA A 290 -16.16 -8.97 14.13
CA ALA A 290 -16.83 -10.02 13.36
C ALA A 290 -16.32 -10.11 11.92
N LEU A 291 -15.82 -9.01 11.35
CA LEU A 291 -15.16 -9.00 10.06
C LEU A 291 -13.76 -9.60 10.15
N TYR A 292 -12.98 -9.28 11.18
CA TYR A 292 -11.64 -9.83 11.37
C TYR A 292 -11.63 -11.36 11.47
N GLU A 293 -12.61 -11.92 12.18
CA GLU A 293 -12.76 -13.37 12.38
C GLU A 293 -13.44 -14.10 11.19
N ALA A 294 -14.12 -13.37 10.30
CA ALA A 294 -14.89 -13.98 9.21
C ALA A 294 -13.97 -14.60 8.13
N PRO A 295 -14.36 -15.78 7.56
CA PRO A 295 -13.74 -16.31 6.37
C PRO A 295 -13.76 -15.29 5.23
N LEU A 296 -12.72 -15.31 4.40
CA LEU A 296 -12.53 -14.31 3.35
C LEU A 296 -13.74 -14.14 2.42
N ALA A 297 -14.31 -15.22 1.88
CA ALA A 297 -15.46 -15.12 0.99
C ALA A 297 -16.67 -14.48 1.67
N GLU A 298 -16.99 -14.87 2.91
CA GLU A 298 -18.08 -14.27 3.69
C GLU A 298 -17.83 -12.79 3.99
N ARG A 299 -16.56 -12.44 4.25
CA ARG A 299 -16.16 -11.06 4.52
C ARG A 299 -16.32 -10.17 3.29
N VAL A 300 -15.89 -10.65 2.12
CA VAL A 300 -16.11 -9.95 0.84
C VAL A 300 -17.60 -9.83 0.54
N ASP A 301 -18.39 -10.88 0.77
CA ASP A 301 -19.85 -10.83 0.60
C ASP A 301 -20.50 -9.75 1.47
N ARG A 302 -20.14 -9.68 2.76
CA ARG A 302 -20.58 -8.59 3.65
C ARG A 302 -20.12 -7.23 3.15
N TYR A 303 -18.89 -7.13 2.64
CA TYR A 303 -18.39 -5.88 2.10
C TYR A 303 -19.24 -5.39 0.95
N LEU A 304 -19.72 -6.27 0.05
CA LEU A 304 -20.55 -5.92 -1.10
C LEU A 304 -21.89 -5.27 -0.75
N ASP A 305 -22.44 -5.58 0.42
CA ASP A 305 -23.72 -5.02 0.90
C ASP A 305 -23.58 -3.63 1.55
N LEU A 306 -22.36 -3.19 1.84
CA LEU A 306 -22.12 -1.89 2.47
C LEU A 306 -22.32 -0.72 1.48
N PRO A 307 -22.78 0.45 1.96
CA PRO A 307 -22.84 1.66 1.15
C PRO A 307 -21.46 2.31 1.00
N TYR A 308 -20.45 1.56 0.54
CA TYR A 308 -19.05 1.99 0.45
C TYR A 308 -18.88 3.29 -0.36
N ASP A 309 -19.63 3.47 -1.45
CA ASP A 309 -19.54 4.67 -2.29
C ASP A 309 -19.91 5.96 -1.55
N ALA A 310 -20.69 5.88 -0.46
CA ALA A 310 -21.03 7.04 0.36
C ALA A 310 -19.85 7.56 1.18
N VAL A 311 -18.83 6.73 1.41
CA VAL A 311 -17.66 7.02 2.26
C VAL A 311 -16.34 6.91 1.51
N ALA A 312 -16.37 6.59 0.21
CA ALA A 312 -15.17 6.33 -0.59
C ALA A 312 -14.18 7.52 -0.57
N ASP A 313 -14.68 8.76 -0.50
CA ASP A 313 -13.88 9.99 -0.48
C ASP A 313 -13.11 10.21 0.84
N ALA A 314 -13.44 9.47 1.90
CA ALA A 314 -12.71 9.52 3.16
C ALA A 314 -11.38 8.74 3.11
N PHE A 315 -11.26 7.79 2.18
CA PHE A 315 -10.06 6.98 2.00
C PHE A 315 -9.01 7.72 1.15
N PRO A 316 -7.71 7.40 1.32
CA PRO A 316 -6.66 7.97 0.47
C PRO A 316 -6.86 7.58 -1.00
N GLU A 317 -6.20 8.31 -1.90
CA GLU A 317 -6.11 7.89 -3.29
C GLU A 317 -5.40 6.53 -3.42
N TRP A 318 -5.76 5.76 -4.45
CA TRP A 318 -5.11 4.48 -4.72
C TRP A 318 -3.65 4.71 -5.11
N HIS A 319 -2.73 4.02 -4.45
CA HIS A 319 -1.29 4.30 -4.52
C HIS A 319 -0.66 4.00 -5.88
N LEU A 320 -1.24 3.07 -6.66
CA LEU A 320 -0.61 2.61 -7.89
C LEU A 320 -1.62 2.14 -8.94
N THR A 321 -1.54 2.77 -10.12
CA THR A 321 -2.24 2.35 -11.33
C THR A 321 -1.23 2.11 -12.44
N MET A 322 -1.38 1.00 -13.17
CA MET A 322 -0.50 0.64 -14.28
C MET A 322 -1.31 0.30 -15.52
N HIS A 323 -0.81 0.71 -16.68
CA HIS A 323 -1.36 0.33 -17.98
C HIS A 323 -0.45 -0.73 -18.60
N VAL A 324 -0.97 -1.93 -18.77
CA VAL A 324 -0.20 -3.11 -19.18
C VAL A 324 -0.81 -3.72 -20.44
N ALA A 325 0.01 -3.88 -21.49
CA ALA A 325 -0.45 -4.49 -22.73
C ALA A 325 -0.84 -5.97 -22.47
N PRO A 326 -1.99 -6.46 -22.97
CA PRO A 326 -2.46 -7.82 -22.72
C PRO A 326 -1.71 -8.83 -23.60
N THR A 327 -0.46 -9.12 -23.24
CA THR A 327 0.42 -10.05 -23.98
C THR A 327 0.95 -11.14 -23.07
N TYR A 328 1.33 -12.28 -23.65
CA TYR A 328 2.00 -13.34 -22.90
C TYR A 328 3.31 -12.86 -22.24
N GLU A 329 4.05 -11.92 -22.84
CA GLU A 329 5.25 -11.39 -22.18
C GLU A 329 4.90 -10.60 -20.91
N THR A 330 3.80 -9.84 -20.95
CA THR A 330 3.26 -9.16 -19.77
C THR A 330 2.86 -10.16 -18.69
N VAL A 331 2.28 -11.31 -19.06
CA VAL A 331 1.93 -12.35 -18.07
C VAL A 331 3.15 -12.80 -17.26
N ARG A 332 4.33 -12.89 -17.89
CA ARG A 332 5.58 -13.25 -17.20
C ARG A 332 6.04 -12.20 -16.21
N THR A 333 5.62 -10.95 -16.38
CA THR A 333 5.98 -9.85 -15.48
C THR A 333 5.00 -9.66 -14.33
N LEU A 334 3.78 -10.21 -14.42
CA LEU A 334 2.74 -10.07 -13.39
C LEU A 334 3.21 -10.41 -11.97
N PRO A 335 4.02 -11.47 -11.71
CA PRO A 335 4.51 -11.76 -10.37
C PRO A 335 5.24 -10.57 -9.72
N TYR A 336 5.94 -9.75 -10.51
CA TYR A 336 6.65 -8.57 -9.99
C TYR A 336 5.74 -7.35 -9.77
N LEU A 337 4.52 -7.37 -10.31
CA LEU A 337 3.59 -6.25 -10.28
C LEU A 337 2.53 -6.42 -9.21
N ILE A 338 1.90 -7.60 -9.16
CA ILE A 338 0.65 -7.83 -8.42
C ILE A 338 0.82 -7.87 -6.90
N GLY A 339 2.02 -8.11 -6.36
CA GLY A 339 2.27 -8.07 -4.90
C GLY A 339 2.03 -6.67 -4.29
N ASN A 340 2.18 -5.62 -5.10
CA ASN A 340 1.80 -4.26 -4.71
C ASN A 340 0.33 -3.94 -4.99
N VAL A 341 -0.47 -4.91 -5.43
CA VAL A 341 -1.89 -4.81 -5.77
C VAL A 341 -2.25 -3.55 -6.60
N PRO A 342 -1.55 -3.26 -7.71
CA PRO A 342 -1.87 -2.11 -8.56
C PRO A 342 -3.24 -2.30 -9.20
N HIS A 343 -3.91 -1.19 -9.54
CA HIS A 343 -4.94 -1.26 -10.57
C HIS A 343 -4.27 -1.53 -11.92
N LEU A 344 -4.77 -2.52 -12.67
CA LEU A 344 -4.24 -2.90 -13.97
C LEU A 344 -5.27 -2.57 -15.05
N PHE A 345 -4.89 -1.66 -15.95
CA PHE A 345 -5.69 -1.31 -17.12
C PHE A 345 -4.98 -1.73 -18.40
N SER A 346 -5.76 -1.97 -19.45
CA SER A 346 -5.20 -2.07 -20.80
C SER A 346 -4.85 -0.67 -21.32
N PRO A 347 -3.70 -0.49 -21.99
CA PRO A 347 -3.36 0.78 -22.60
C PRO A 347 -4.35 1.10 -23.72
N GLU A 348 -4.96 2.28 -23.65
CA GLU A 348 -5.69 2.88 -24.77
C GLU A 348 -4.74 3.86 -25.48
N SER A 349 -4.49 3.64 -26.76
CA SER A 349 -3.75 4.61 -27.57
C SER A 349 -4.65 5.11 -28.68
N GLU A 350 -5.01 6.39 -28.61
CA GLU A 350 -5.55 7.08 -29.78
C GLU A 350 -4.39 7.70 -30.58
N PRO A 351 -4.37 7.55 -31.90
CA PRO A 351 -3.41 8.27 -32.72
C PRO A 351 -3.67 9.77 -32.53
N LEU A 352 -2.70 10.47 -31.93
CA LEU A 352 -2.74 11.91 -31.79
C LEU A 352 -3.07 12.55 -33.14
N SER A 353 -4.04 13.45 -33.17
CA SER A 353 -4.32 14.23 -34.36
C SER A 353 -3.07 15.05 -34.74
N LYS A 354 -2.93 15.43 -36.01
CA LYS A 354 -1.84 16.31 -36.47
C LYS A 354 -1.76 17.60 -35.63
N LYS A 355 -2.90 18.10 -35.14
CA LYS A 355 -2.99 19.28 -34.28
C LYS A 355 -2.45 19.02 -32.87
N GLU A 356 -2.70 17.85 -32.30
CA GLU A 356 -2.16 17.45 -31.00
C GLU A 356 -0.66 17.16 -31.08
N TRP A 357 -0.20 16.52 -32.16
CA TRP A 357 1.22 16.37 -32.48
C TRP A 357 1.94 17.72 -32.54
N LEU A 358 1.37 18.70 -33.27
CA LEU A 358 1.89 20.07 -33.34
C LEU A 358 1.86 20.78 -31.99
N ARG A 359 0.83 20.52 -31.16
CA ARG A 359 0.72 21.14 -29.84
C ARG A 359 1.78 20.60 -28.88
N LEU A 360 1.97 19.29 -28.83
CA LEU A 360 3.00 18.62 -28.01
C LEU A 360 4.41 19.05 -28.41
N THR A 361 4.71 19.14 -29.71
CA THR A 361 6.02 19.63 -30.19
C THR A 361 6.26 21.12 -29.92
N VAL A 362 5.21 21.93 -29.81
CA VAL A 362 5.33 23.36 -29.48
C VAL A 362 5.47 23.58 -27.97
N THR A 363 4.78 22.81 -27.12
CA THR A 363 4.88 22.93 -25.66
C THR A 363 6.16 22.33 -25.10
N ASP A 364 6.72 21.28 -25.71
CA ASP A 364 7.98 20.66 -25.25
C ASP A 364 9.23 21.41 -25.79
N GLY A 365 9.04 22.26 -26.80
CA GLY A 365 10.12 23.02 -27.45
C GLY A 365 10.33 24.45 -26.93
N TYR A 366 9.44 24.99 -26.10
CA TYR A 366 9.46 26.40 -25.68
C TYR A 366 9.03 26.62 -24.22
N ASP A 367 9.60 25.86 -23.29
CA ASP A 367 9.63 26.26 -21.87
C ASP A 367 11.05 26.13 -21.31
N VAL A 368 12.01 26.71 -22.05
CA VAL A 368 13.30 27.14 -21.48
C VAL A 368 13.19 28.63 -21.18
N ASP A 369 12.22 29.01 -20.36
CA ASP A 369 12.22 30.36 -19.79
C ASP A 369 13.22 30.39 -18.64
N ARG A 370 14.29 31.14 -18.92
CA ARG A 370 15.45 31.40 -18.08
C ARG A 370 15.04 32.32 -16.95
N GLU A 371 14.49 31.79 -15.86
CA GLU A 371 14.50 32.47 -14.57
C GLU A 371 14.32 31.42 -13.47
N HIS A 372 15.40 30.74 -13.09
CA HIS A 372 15.71 30.21 -11.76
C HIS A 372 17.11 29.57 -11.85
N VAL A 373 18.14 30.43 -11.89
CA VAL A 373 19.51 30.00 -11.59
C VAL A 373 19.55 29.76 -10.09
N TRP A 374 19.54 28.49 -9.69
CA TRP A 374 20.05 28.09 -8.38
C TRP A 374 21.55 28.40 -8.38
N HIS A 375 21.93 29.45 -7.66
CA HIS A 375 23.30 29.61 -7.21
C HIS A 375 23.58 28.49 -6.21
N ALA A 376 24.30 27.45 -6.66
CA ALA A 376 25.05 26.60 -5.76
C ALA A 376 26.28 27.41 -5.33
N ASP A 377 26.22 27.98 -4.13
CA ASP A 377 27.40 28.42 -3.39
C ASP A 377 28.23 27.17 -3.06
N HIS A 378 29.09 26.76 -4.00
CA HIS A 378 30.31 26.06 -3.62
C HIS A 378 31.30 27.12 -3.16
N GLY A 379 31.31 27.36 -1.85
CA GLY A 379 32.45 27.93 -1.15
C GLY A 379 33.66 27.01 -1.32
N PHE A 380 34.41 27.24 -2.38
CA PHE A 380 35.79 26.80 -2.50
C PHE A 380 36.65 28.04 -2.30
N ASP A 381 37.22 28.16 -1.09
CA ASP A 381 38.23 29.16 -0.76
C ASP A 381 39.48 28.90 -1.61
N GLY A 382 39.54 29.56 -2.76
CA GLY A 382 40.69 29.66 -3.63
C GLY A 382 41.06 31.12 -3.83
N VAL A 383 41.85 31.65 -2.89
CA VAL A 383 42.53 32.93 -2.99
C VAL A 383 43.24 33.04 -4.34
N PHE A 384 42.88 34.01 -5.20
CA PHE A 384 43.81 34.82 -5.98
C PHE A 384 43.08 36.03 -6.56
N GLY A 385 43.62 37.22 -6.27
CA GLY A 385 42.95 38.50 -6.48
C GLY A 385 43.04 39.08 -7.88
N GLY A 386 42.32 40.18 -8.09
CA GLY A 386 42.41 40.99 -9.31
C GLY A 386 41.22 41.95 -9.37
N GLY A 387 41.44 43.22 -9.07
CA GLY A 387 40.37 44.17 -8.83
C GLY A 387 39.66 44.70 -10.07
N GLY A 388 38.61 45.48 -9.82
CA GLY A 388 38.29 46.63 -10.66
C GLY A 388 36.81 46.82 -11.01
N THR A 389 36.21 47.82 -10.36
CA THR A 389 35.23 48.79 -10.91
C THR A 389 33.91 48.27 -11.49
N GLY A 390 32.71 48.78 -11.19
CA GLY A 390 32.28 49.91 -10.39
C GLY A 390 30.77 50.13 -10.57
N ARG A 391 30.16 50.70 -9.52
CA ARG A 391 29.04 51.67 -9.50
C ARG A 391 27.67 51.36 -10.13
N THR A 392 26.68 51.47 -9.22
CA THR A 392 25.38 52.19 -9.29
C THR A 392 24.28 51.61 -10.18
N GLY A 393 23.02 51.49 -9.75
CA GLY A 393 22.33 51.92 -8.54
C GLY A 393 20.82 51.96 -8.78
N HIS A 394 20.04 51.85 -7.68
CA HIS A 394 18.60 52.15 -7.56
C HIS A 394 17.62 51.27 -8.37
N GLY A 395 16.41 50.95 -7.92
CA GLY A 395 15.65 51.43 -6.77
C GLY A 395 14.37 50.60 -6.62
N VAL A 396 13.81 50.71 -5.42
CA VAL A 396 12.68 49.98 -4.83
C VAL A 396 11.34 50.30 -5.52
N GLY A 397 10.41 49.33 -5.54
CA GLY A 397 9.00 49.57 -5.85
C GLY A 397 8.09 48.37 -5.59
N VAL A 398 7.55 48.27 -4.38
CA VAL A 398 6.54 47.29 -3.94
C VAL A 398 5.18 47.58 -4.58
N GLY A 399 4.46 46.54 -5.02
CA GLY A 399 3.05 46.62 -5.37
C GLY A 399 2.32 45.28 -5.17
N ARG A 400 1.53 45.16 -4.10
CA ARG A 400 0.55 44.09 -3.87
C ARG A 400 -0.79 44.45 -4.53
N HIS A 401 -1.41 43.51 -5.26
CA HIS A 401 -2.87 43.19 -5.26
C HIS A 401 -3.12 42.10 -6.34
N ARG A 402 -3.57 40.88 -6.02
CA ARG A 402 -4.92 40.36 -5.64
C ARG A 402 -5.84 40.12 -6.86
N GLN A 403 -6.54 38.97 -6.81
CA GLN A 403 -7.71 38.49 -7.60
C GLN A 403 -7.40 37.41 -8.64
N THR A 404 -8.18 36.36 -8.89
CA THR A 404 -9.44 35.81 -8.31
C THR A 404 -9.68 34.46 -9.02
N SER A 405 -10.06 33.42 -8.29
CA SER A 405 -10.61 32.19 -8.86
C SER A 405 -12.12 32.36 -9.10
N ARG A 406 -12.58 32.03 -10.32
CA ARG A 406 -14.02 31.92 -10.65
C ARG A 406 -14.38 30.46 -10.82
N HIS A 407 -15.17 29.93 -9.89
CA HIS A 407 -15.97 28.73 -10.08
C HIS A 407 -17.28 29.07 -10.81
N ARG A 408 -17.64 28.26 -11.81
CA ARG A 408 -18.98 28.22 -12.41
C ARG A 408 -19.71 26.99 -11.90
N ARG A 409 -20.67 27.19 -11.01
CA ARG A 409 -21.74 26.25 -10.70
C ARG A 409 -22.86 26.43 -11.72
N THR A 410 -23.32 25.35 -12.34
CA THR A 410 -24.58 25.29 -13.09
C THR A 410 -25.63 24.63 -12.21
N THR A 411 -26.60 25.42 -11.77
CA THR A 411 -27.86 25.00 -11.13
C THR A 411 -28.85 24.50 -12.18
N ARG A 412 -29.42 23.30 -12.01
CA ARG A 412 -30.67 22.89 -12.66
C ARG A 412 -31.81 22.93 -11.65
N GLY A 413 -32.87 23.63 -12.03
CA GLY A 413 -34.01 23.98 -11.20
C GLY A 413 -34.98 22.84 -10.96
N TRP A 414 -35.59 22.90 -9.80
CA TRP A 414 -36.74 22.12 -9.39
C TRP A 414 -38.03 22.82 -9.83
N THR A 415 -38.95 22.05 -10.39
CA THR A 415 -40.35 22.44 -10.58
C THR A 415 -41.24 21.47 -9.80
N THR A 416 -41.99 22.02 -8.85
CA THR A 416 -43.06 21.37 -8.09
C THR A 416 -44.33 21.20 -8.94
N PRO A 417 -45.24 20.31 -8.53
CA PRO A 417 -46.63 20.75 -8.40
C PRO A 417 -47.24 20.40 -7.03
N THR A 418 -48.01 21.35 -6.52
CA THR A 418 -49.08 21.24 -5.51
C THR A 418 -50.26 20.45 -6.13
N ARG A 419 -51.23 19.79 -5.47
CA ARG A 419 -51.82 19.72 -4.11
C ARG A 419 -52.73 18.47 -4.13
N HIS A 420 -52.92 17.78 -3.00
CA HIS A 420 -54.27 17.56 -2.43
C HIS A 420 -54.18 16.95 -1.02
N CYS A 421 -54.78 17.66 -0.08
CA CYS A 421 -55.03 17.24 1.29
C CYS A 421 -56.23 16.28 1.34
N VAL A 422 -56.11 15.18 2.07
CA VAL A 422 -57.19 14.55 2.85
C VAL A 422 -56.58 13.99 4.14
N SER A 423 -57.18 14.30 5.27
CA SER A 423 -56.93 13.72 6.61
C SER A 423 -58.28 13.23 7.16
N PRO A 424 -58.34 12.60 8.35
CA PRO A 424 -57.66 11.38 8.78
C PRO A 424 -58.69 10.32 9.26
N GLY A 425 -58.28 9.06 9.38
CA GLY A 425 -59.16 7.98 9.84
C GLY A 425 -58.46 6.92 10.68
N ARG A 426 -58.53 7.09 12.01
CA ARG A 426 -58.61 6.07 13.08
C ARG A 426 -57.54 4.97 13.18
N SER A 427 -56.87 4.97 14.34
CA SER A 427 -56.32 3.82 15.07
C SER A 427 -57.33 2.67 15.20
N PRO A 428 -56.86 1.42 15.43
CA PRO A 428 -56.79 0.96 16.83
C PRO A 428 -55.61 0.02 17.17
N THR A 429 -55.16 0.15 18.42
CA THR A 429 -54.72 -0.87 19.41
C THR A 429 -54.13 -2.23 18.97
N SER A 430 -52.90 -2.48 19.44
CA SER A 430 -52.36 -3.60 20.25
C SER A 430 -52.93 -5.04 20.15
N THR A 431 -52.02 -5.99 20.47
CA THR A 431 -52.14 -7.45 20.77
C THR A 431 -52.34 -8.33 19.53
N TRP A 432 -51.49 -9.31 19.19
CA TRP A 432 -50.59 -10.21 19.93
C TRP A 432 -49.26 -10.41 19.21
#